data_AF-A0A972YBR3-F1
#
_entry.id   AF-A0A972YBR3-F1
#
_cell.length_a   1.000
_cell.length_b   1.000
_cell.length_c   1.000
_cell.angle_alpha   90.00
_cell.angle_beta   90.00
_cell.angle_gamma   90.00
#
_symmetry.space_group_name_H-M   'P 1'
#
loop_
_entity.id
_entity.type
_entity.pdbx_description
1 polymer ?
#
loop_
_entity_poly.entity_id
_entity_poly.type
_entity_poly.pdbx_seq_one_letter_code
_entity_poly.pdbx_strand_id
1 'polypeptide(L)'
;MASIRLAVPKTAQSGDIIEIKALIQHEMESGFRRGSRGEVIPRDIIVRFECSFEGVQIFAADFHPAIAANPLLTFHMRAEKSGRLLFEWTDQNGETWRDSADLEVI
;
A
#
# COMPACT_ATOMS: atom_id res chain seq x y z
N MET A 1 -1.47 11.61 -11.82
CA MET A 1 -1.23 11.40 -10.38
C MET A 1 -1.80 10.04 -10.03
N ALA A 2 -1.00 9.15 -9.45
CA ALA A 2 -1.51 7.91 -8.88
C ALA A 2 -2.53 8.24 -7.78
N SER A 3 -3.75 7.70 -7.86
CA SER A 3 -4.77 7.87 -6.84
C SER A 3 -4.56 6.84 -5.73
N ILE A 4 -4.49 7.30 -4.48
CA ILE A 4 -4.47 6.44 -3.30
C ILE A 4 -5.89 6.39 -2.69
N ARG A 5 -6.28 5.23 -2.20
CA ARG A 5 -7.52 5.03 -1.44
C ARG A 5 -7.21 4.21 -0.19
N LEU A 6 -7.48 4.81 0.96
CA LEU A 6 -7.34 4.17 2.27
C LEU A 6 -8.72 3.89 2.85
N ALA A 7 -8.90 2.68 3.38
CA ALA A 7 -10.02 2.37 4.27
C ALA A 7 -9.45 1.96 5.62
N VAL A 8 -9.53 2.88 6.57
CA VAL A 8 -9.16 2.70 7.97
C VAL A 8 -10.37 3.13 8.81
N PRO A 9 -10.80 2.35 9.80
CA PRO A 9 -11.81 2.81 10.75
C PRO A 9 -11.36 4.10 11.42
N LYS A 10 -12.24 5.11 11.43
CA LYS A 10 -11.93 6.38 12.13
C LYS A 10 -11.86 6.19 13.63
N THR A 11 -12.64 5.25 14.16
CA THR A 11 -12.72 4.91 15.58
C THR A 11 -12.63 3.40 15.81
N ALA A 12 -12.11 2.98 16.95
CA ALA A 12 -12.08 1.59 17.42
C ALA A 12 -12.07 1.51 18.96
N GLN A 13 -12.49 0.40 19.57
CA GLN A 13 -12.29 0.20 21.01
C GLN A 13 -10.87 -0.27 21.30
N SER A 14 -10.35 0.05 22.49
CA SER A 14 -9.05 -0.45 22.91
C SER A 14 -9.04 -1.98 22.93
N GLY A 15 -8.10 -2.58 22.19
CA GLY A 15 -7.93 -4.01 22.04
C GLY A 15 -8.58 -4.61 20.79
N ASP A 16 -9.40 -3.85 20.05
CA ASP A 16 -10.03 -4.31 18.81
C ASP A 16 -9.01 -4.70 17.75
N ILE A 17 -9.34 -5.72 16.94
CA ILE A 17 -8.60 -6.03 15.72
C ILE A 17 -9.30 -5.33 14.57
N ILE A 18 -8.65 -4.32 13.99
CA ILE A 18 -9.19 -3.55 12.87
C ILE A 18 -8.62 -4.02 11.54
N GLU A 19 -9.45 -4.02 10.50
CA GLU A 19 -9.05 -4.27 9.12
C GLU A 19 -8.61 -2.94 8.47
N ILE A 20 -7.44 -2.96 7.83
CA ILE A 20 -6.87 -1.84 7.09
C ILE A 20 -6.77 -2.23 5.62
N LYS A 21 -7.27 -1.35 4.74
CA LYS A 21 -7.15 -1.51 3.29
C LYS A 21 -6.42 -0.34 2.68
N ALA A 22 -5.41 -0.63 1.88
CA ALA A 22 -4.62 0.38 1.18
C ALA A 22 -4.54 0.02 -0.31
N LEU A 23 -5.03 0.92 -1.16
CA LEU A 23 -5.01 0.77 -2.61
C LEU A 23 -4.27 1.94 -3.24
N ILE A 24 -3.45 1.65 -4.25
CA ILE A 24 -2.80 2.64 -5.10
C ILE A 24 -3.07 2.33 -6.57
N GLN A 25 -3.41 3.36 -7.35
CA GLN A 25 -3.56 3.23 -8.80
C GLN A 25 -2.19 3.14 -9.47
N HIS A 26 -1.86 1.98 -10.05
CA HIS A 26 -0.59 1.70 -10.71
C HIS A 26 -0.77 0.57 -11.74
N GLU A 27 -0.13 0.65 -12.91
CA GLU A 27 -0.29 -0.36 -13.97
C GLU A 27 0.32 -1.71 -13.60
N MET A 28 1.42 -1.71 -12.82
CA MET A 28 2.17 -2.91 -12.44
C MET A 28 2.59 -3.74 -13.66
N GLU A 29 3.23 -3.08 -14.63
CA GLU A 29 3.72 -3.75 -15.82
C GLU A 29 4.80 -4.78 -15.45
N SER A 30 4.45 -6.06 -15.58
CA SER A 30 5.28 -7.18 -15.16
C SER A 30 6.61 -7.28 -15.90
N GLY A 31 6.69 -6.74 -17.11
CA GLY A 31 7.81 -6.93 -18.03
C GLY A 31 7.71 -8.19 -18.90
N PHE A 32 6.62 -8.96 -18.76
CA PHE A 32 6.39 -10.17 -19.56
C PHE A 32 5.48 -9.92 -20.77
N ARG A 33 4.75 -8.80 -20.79
CA ARG A 33 3.85 -8.44 -21.89
C ARG A 33 4.65 -8.07 -23.14
N ARG A 34 4.12 -8.45 -24.31
CA ARG A 34 4.65 -8.03 -25.60
C ARG A 34 3.74 -7.01 -26.25
N GLY A 35 4.34 -6.02 -26.90
CA GLY A 35 3.64 -5.04 -27.71
C GLY A 35 3.19 -5.61 -29.06
N SER A 36 2.51 -4.77 -29.85
CA SER A 36 1.90 -5.18 -31.12
C SER A 36 2.92 -5.59 -32.18
N ARG A 37 4.20 -5.19 -32.04
CA ARG A 37 5.30 -5.56 -32.93
C ARG A 37 6.21 -6.64 -32.32
N GLY A 38 5.80 -7.25 -31.20
CA GLY A 38 6.51 -8.34 -30.53
C GLY A 38 7.61 -7.91 -29.55
N GLU A 39 7.85 -6.60 -29.41
CA GLU A 39 8.77 -6.01 -28.44
C GLU A 39 8.35 -6.33 -27.01
N VAL A 40 9.33 -6.53 -26.12
CA VAL A 40 9.07 -6.71 -24.69
C VAL A 40 8.79 -5.34 -24.09
N ILE A 41 7.68 -5.21 -23.38
CA ILE A 41 7.36 -3.99 -22.64
C ILE A 41 8.22 -4.01 -21.36
N PRO A 42 8.99 -2.94 -21.07
CA PRO A 42 9.82 -2.90 -19.87
C PRO A 42 8.97 -3.06 -18.61
N ARG A 43 9.51 -3.78 -17.63
CA ARG A 43 8.91 -3.87 -16.30
C ARG A 43 8.76 -2.47 -15.71
N ASP A 44 7.62 -2.22 -15.08
CA ASP A 44 7.34 -1.01 -14.31
C ASP A 44 6.39 -1.35 -13.16
N ILE A 45 6.94 -1.58 -11.96
CA ILE A 45 6.17 -1.97 -10.78
C ILE A 45 6.57 -1.16 -9.54
N ILE A 46 5.60 -1.03 -8.64
CA ILE A 46 5.86 -0.78 -7.23
C ILE A 46 6.62 -1.99 -6.66
N VAL A 47 7.69 -1.75 -5.91
CA VAL A 47 8.55 -2.81 -5.35
C VAL A 47 8.41 -2.92 -3.83
N ARG A 48 7.97 -1.87 -3.14
CA ARG A 48 7.88 -1.85 -1.68
C ARG A 48 6.60 -1.15 -1.24
N PHE A 49 5.95 -1.71 -0.22
CA PHE A 49 4.90 -1.05 0.55
C PHE A 49 5.22 -1.10 2.05
N GLU A 50 5.04 0.03 2.73
CA GLU A 50 5.27 0.20 4.16
C GLU A 50 4.08 0.87 4.81
N CYS A 51 3.68 0.36 5.98
CA CYS A 51 2.73 1.02 6.85
C CYS A 51 3.34 1.17 8.25
N SER A 52 3.35 2.40 8.76
CA SER A 52 3.81 2.73 10.10
C SER A 52 2.71 3.38 10.92
N PHE A 53 2.66 3.07 12.21
CA PHE A 53 1.78 3.69 13.18
C PHE A 53 2.62 4.44 14.20
N GLU A 54 2.39 5.75 14.34
CA GLU A 54 3.18 6.62 15.24
C GLU A 54 4.71 6.48 15.01
N GLY A 55 5.12 6.34 13.76
CA GLY A 55 6.53 6.19 13.35
C GLY A 55 7.12 4.78 13.51
N VAL A 56 6.36 3.81 14.05
CA VAL A 56 6.79 2.41 14.16
C VAL A 56 6.21 1.61 13.00
N GLN A 57 7.06 0.93 12.22
CA GLN A 57 6.59 0.06 11.14
C GLN A 57 5.76 -1.10 11.71
N ILE A 58 4.50 -1.21 11.26
CA ILE A 58 3.57 -2.28 11.65
C ILE A 58 3.36 -3.30 10.55
N PHE A 59 3.59 -2.92 9.29
CA PHE A 59 3.44 -3.81 8.14
C PHE A 59 4.41 -3.42 7.02
N ALA A 60 4.89 -4.44 6.32
CA ALA A 60 5.80 -4.32 5.20
C ALA A 60 5.52 -5.42 4.18
N ALA A 61 5.53 -5.07 2.90
CA ALA A 61 5.52 -6.04 1.80
C ALA A 61 6.52 -5.65 0.71
N ASP A 62 7.17 -6.66 0.14
CA ASP A 62 7.94 -6.56 -1.08
C ASP A 62 7.08 -7.06 -2.25
N PHE A 63 7.01 -6.26 -3.30
CA PHE A 63 6.19 -6.54 -4.47
C PHE A 63 7.05 -7.10 -5.61
N HIS A 64 6.49 -8.08 -6.30
CA HIS A 64 7.09 -8.73 -7.45
C HIS A 64 6.14 -8.64 -8.66
N PRO A 65 6.62 -8.93 -9.89
CA PRO A 65 5.84 -8.78 -11.12
C PRO A 65 4.49 -9.53 -11.20
N ALA A 66 4.20 -10.42 -10.25
CA ALA A 66 2.94 -11.16 -10.18
C ALA A 66 1.83 -10.43 -9.39
N ILE A 67 2.12 -9.27 -8.79
CA ILE A 67 1.10 -8.42 -8.17
C ILE A 67 0.25 -7.77 -9.25
N ALA A 68 -1.07 -7.84 -9.09
CA ALA A 68 -2.02 -7.29 -10.06
C ALA A 68 -1.94 -5.74 -10.15
N ALA A 69 -2.35 -5.21 -11.29
CA ALA A 69 -2.58 -3.79 -11.47
C ALA A 69 -3.53 -3.24 -10.39
N ASN A 70 -3.29 -2.01 -9.97
CA ASN A 70 -3.92 -1.34 -8.83
C ASN A 70 -3.81 -2.17 -7.53
N PRO A 71 -2.59 -2.36 -6.99
CA PRO A 71 -2.38 -3.19 -5.82
C PRO A 71 -3.29 -2.78 -4.65
N LEU A 72 -4.04 -3.75 -4.13
CA LEU A 72 -4.83 -3.64 -2.91
C LEU A 72 -4.21 -4.55 -1.85
N LEU A 73 -3.81 -3.96 -0.73
CA LEU A 73 -3.39 -4.72 0.45
C LEU A 73 -4.46 -4.61 1.53
N THR A 74 -4.78 -5.76 2.12
CA THR A 74 -5.64 -5.87 3.29
C THR A 74 -4.85 -6.56 4.39
N PHE A 75 -4.73 -5.91 5.53
CA PHE A 75 -4.06 -6.44 6.71
C PHE A 75 -4.76 -5.95 7.98
N HIS A 76 -4.32 -6.44 9.13
CA HIS A 76 -4.95 -6.14 10.41
C HIS A 76 -3.95 -5.56 11.38
N MET A 77 -4.43 -4.71 12.28
CA MET A 77 -3.68 -4.30 13.47
C MET A 77 -4.58 -4.34 14.70
N ARG A 78 -3.96 -4.43 15.87
CA ARG A 78 -4.68 -4.23 17.14
C ARG A 78 -4.70 -2.74 17.48
N ALA A 79 -5.88 -2.19 17.71
CA ALA A 79 -6.07 -0.80 18.10
C ALA A 79 -5.88 -0.64 19.61
N GLU A 80 -4.68 -0.27 20.05
CA GLU A 80 -4.41 -0.08 21.48
C GLU A 80 -4.52 1.37 21.92
N LYS A 81 -4.15 2.30 21.05
CA LYS A 81 -4.12 3.75 21.28
C LYS A 81 -4.49 4.52 20.02
N SER A 82 -4.95 5.76 20.19
CA SER A 82 -5.14 6.70 19.08
C SER A 82 -3.80 7.07 18.46
N GLY A 83 -3.79 7.38 17.16
CA GLY A 83 -2.60 7.81 16.45
C GLY A 83 -2.77 7.83 14.94
N ARG A 84 -1.68 8.13 14.24
CA ARG A 84 -1.65 8.25 12.79
C ARG A 84 -0.97 7.06 12.13
N LEU A 85 -1.63 6.52 11.12
CA LEU A 85 -1.05 5.58 10.17
C LEU A 85 -0.48 6.36 8.98
N LEU A 86 0.75 6.05 8.61
CA LEU A 86 1.40 6.50 7.39
C LEU A 86 1.59 5.30 6.45
N PHE A 87 1.23 5.47 5.19
CA PHE A 87 1.32 4.49 4.13
C PHE A 87 2.29 5.00 3.07
N GLU A 88 3.23 4.16 2.65
CA GLU A 88 4.23 4.50 1.66
C GLU A 88 4.39 3.38 0.63
N TRP A 89 4.41 3.75 -0.65
CA TRP A 89 4.74 2.87 -1.76
C TRP A 89 5.97 3.42 -2.47
N THR A 90 6.91 2.54 -2.81
CA THR A 90 8.11 2.89 -3.57
C THR A 90 8.21 2.03 -4.83
N ASP A 91 8.44 2.65 -5.98
CA ASP A 91 8.70 1.95 -7.23
C ASP A 91 10.17 1.55 -7.41
N GLN A 92 10.42 0.78 -8.46
CA GLN A 92 11.76 0.34 -8.85
C GLN A 92 12.72 1.47 -9.27
N ASN A 93 12.20 2.68 -9.54
CA ASN A 93 12.98 3.87 -9.89
C ASN A 93 13.24 4.78 -8.66
N GLY A 94 12.68 4.44 -7.51
CA GLY A 94 12.75 5.23 -6.28
C GLY A 94 11.69 6.33 -6.16
N GLU A 95 10.71 6.38 -7.05
CA GLU A 95 9.54 7.26 -6.88
C GLU A 95 8.69 6.75 -5.70
N THR A 96 8.26 7.68 -4.85
CA THR A 96 7.50 7.37 -3.64
C THR A 96 6.14 8.05 -3.65
N TRP A 97 5.09 7.33 -3.25
CA TRP A 97 3.78 7.89 -2.96
C TRP A 97 3.41 7.63 -1.51
N ARG A 98 2.80 8.64 -0.86
CA ARG A 98 2.44 8.58 0.55
C ARG A 98 1.02 9.07 0.78
N ASP A 99 0.36 8.47 1.75
CA ASP A 99 -0.91 8.97 2.30
C ASP A 99 -1.03 8.56 3.76
N SER A 100 -1.99 9.12 4.49
CA SER A 100 -2.16 8.86 5.91
C SER A 100 -3.61 8.81 6.33
N ALA A 101 -3.88 8.08 7.40
CA ALA A 101 -5.18 8.04 8.06
C ALA A 101 -5.00 8.10 9.58
N ASP A 102 -5.93 8.77 10.25
CA ASP A 102 -5.97 8.85 11.70
C ASP A 102 -6.92 7.78 12.26
N LEU A 103 -6.52 7.20 13.41
CA LEU A 103 -7.31 6.26 14.19
C LEU A 103 -7.52 6.86 15.59
N GLU A 104 -8.78 6.93 16.02
CA GLU A 104 -9.18 7.31 17.38
C GLU A 104 -9.59 6.05 18.16
N VAL A 105 -8.95 5.80 19.30
CA VAL A 105 -9.34 4.72 20.21
C VAL A 105 -10.22 5.28 21.32
N ILE A 106 -11.41 4.70 21.48
CA ILE A 106 -12.44 5.10 22.46
C ILE A 106 -12.68 4.04 23.54
#